data_AF-A0A8J7WXP1-F1
#
_entry.id   AF-A0A8J7WXP1-F1
#
_cell.length_a   1.000
_cell.length_b   1.000
_cell.length_c   1.000
_cell.angle_alpha   90.00
_cell.angle_beta   90.00
_cell.angle_gamma   90.00
#
_symmetry.space_group_name_H-M   'P 1'
#
loop_
_entity.id
_entity.type
_entity.pdbx_description
1 polymer ?
#
loop_
_entity_poly.entity_id
_entity_poly.type
_entity_poly.pdbx_seq_one_letter_code
_entity_poly.pdbx_strand_id
1 'polypeptide(L)'
;EERIPFLSGPNGLPVPAEADFCICGRVFPHDLRPEGPFGDHLGYYSLAHEFPVLRVEQVWHRPGAVWPFTTVGRPPQEDSIIGSFIHDLVAPLVPSVFPGLHEVHAVDQAGVHPLLLAVGSERYVPFARDRIPQELLTNAHALLGNTQTALSKYVLIAAKEDDSRLTAHNIPDFFHHFLRRVDWTRDLHFMTRTTMDTLDYSGISLNQGSKAILAAAGSPKRDLARHMPVISWPREFKAPALFAPGIILLQGPKHDQPRDCQDPAMQTLAQELSAQNGLESVPLLVVVDDSPFATACWDNFLWVTFTRSDPATDTYGVGAFLHTKHWGCSTTLIIDARLKTYHAPPLEEDPEVEKEVDALAAPGQPLHGII
;
A
#
# COMPACT_ATOMS: atom_id res chain seq x y z
N GLU A 1 -0.51 -32.49 21.56
CA GLU A 1 -1.41 -31.37 21.26
C GLU A 1 -1.70 -30.68 22.58
N GLU A 2 -1.01 -29.60 22.88
CA GLU A 2 -1.33 -28.77 24.06
C GLU A 2 -2.51 -27.88 23.67
N ARG A 3 -3.60 -27.99 24.43
CA ARG A 3 -4.79 -27.16 24.20
C ARG A 3 -4.64 -25.89 25.01
N ILE A 4 -4.95 -24.75 24.40
CA ILE A 4 -5.08 -23.49 25.13
C ILE A 4 -6.25 -23.66 26.13
N PRO A 5 -6.03 -23.49 27.44
CA PRO A 5 -7.09 -23.62 28.43
C PRO A 5 -8.05 -22.43 28.33
N PHE A 6 -9.36 -22.70 28.34
CA PHE A 6 -10.42 -21.69 28.32
C PHE A 6 -11.34 -21.84 29.52
N LEU A 7 -11.82 -20.70 30.03
CA LEU A 7 -12.85 -20.58 31.04
C LEU A 7 -14.15 -20.06 30.39
N SER A 8 -15.29 -20.32 31.02
CA SER A 8 -16.54 -19.66 30.66
C SER A 8 -16.58 -18.29 31.32
N GLY A 9 -16.61 -17.23 30.51
CA GLY A 9 -16.75 -15.85 30.97
C GLY A 9 -18.14 -15.58 31.58
N PRO A 10 -18.31 -14.42 32.25
CA PRO A 10 -19.54 -14.05 32.95
C PRO A 10 -20.78 -13.96 32.05
N ASN A 11 -20.57 -13.66 30.76
CA ASN A 11 -21.59 -13.62 29.72
C ASN A 11 -21.71 -14.93 28.93
N GLY A 12 -21.03 -15.99 29.37
CA GLY A 12 -20.99 -17.29 28.69
C GLY A 12 -20.01 -17.38 27.52
N LEU A 13 -19.25 -16.32 27.22
CA LEU A 13 -18.24 -16.33 26.16
C LEU A 13 -16.92 -16.95 26.64
N PRO A 14 -16.17 -17.65 25.77
CA PRO A 14 -14.88 -18.25 26.16
C PRO A 14 -13.83 -17.18 26.46
N VAL A 15 -13.08 -17.36 27.56
CA VAL A 15 -11.95 -16.51 27.96
C VAL A 15 -10.70 -17.38 28.10
N PRO A 16 -9.55 -17.04 27.48
CA PRO A 16 -8.30 -17.75 27.73
C PRO A 16 -7.97 -17.74 29.22
N ALA A 17 -7.72 -18.91 29.82
CA ALA A 17 -7.57 -19.06 31.28
C ALA A 17 -6.33 -18.34 31.84
N GLU A 18 -5.36 -18.04 30.99
CA GLU A 18 -4.09 -17.40 31.33
C GLU A 18 -4.05 -15.91 30.96
N ALA A 19 -5.18 -15.32 30.52
CA ALA A 19 -5.23 -13.89 30.20
C ALA A 19 -4.91 -13.01 31.42
N ASP A 20 -4.10 -11.97 31.22
CA ASP A 20 -3.80 -10.97 32.25
C ASP A 20 -5.04 -10.16 32.63
N PHE A 21 -5.81 -9.73 31.63
CA PHE A 21 -7.05 -8.96 31.77
C PHE A 21 -8.16 -9.54 30.89
N CYS A 22 -9.41 -9.43 31.37
CA CYS A 22 -10.61 -9.70 30.59
C CYS A 22 -11.61 -8.56 30.78
N ILE A 23 -11.87 -7.81 29.70
CA ILE A 23 -12.83 -6.71 29.68
C ILE A 23 -14.14 -7.24 29.09
N CYS A 24 -15.18 -7.30 29.91
CA CYS A 24 -16.49 -7.80 29.52
C CYS A 24 -17.51 -6.67 29.46
N GLY A 25 -18.31 -6.66 28.41
CA GLY A 25 -19.33 -5.64 28.21
C GLY A 25 -20.22 -5.95 27.02
N ARG A 26 -20.95 -4.93 26.57
CA ARG A 26 -21.84 -5.02 25.39
C ARG A 26 -21.55 -3.87 24.45
N VAL A 27 -21.49 -4.19 23.16
CA VAL A 27 -21.41 -3.19 22.08
C VAL A 27 -22.83 -2.68 21.81
N PHE A 28 -22.99 -1.36 21.74
CA PHE A 28 -24.25 -0.70 21.42
C PHE A 28 -24.17 -0.08 20.01
N PRO A 29 -24.67 -0.74 18.96
CA PRO A 29 -24.44 -0.34 17.55
C PRO A 29 -24.97 1.05 17.18
N HIS A 30 -25.86 1.62 18.01
CA HIS A 30 -26.50 2.91 17.77
C HIS A 30 -26.11 3.98 18.81
N ASP A 31 -25.33 3.61 19.83
CA ASP A 31 -24.73 4.58 20.75
C ASP A 31 -23.32 4.85 20.25
N LEU A 32 -23.19 5.92 19.47
CA LEU A 32 -21.95 6.28 18.80
C LEU A 32 -21.22 7.39 19.56
N ARG A 33 -19.90 7.32 19.56
CA ARG A 33 -19.01 8.35 20.09
C ARG A 33 -17.88 8.62 19.11
N PRO A 34 -17.32 9.84 19.14
CA PRO A 34 -16.12 10.15 18.36
C PRO A 34 -14.94 9.32 18.86
N GLU A 35 -14.31 8.59 17.96
CA GLU A 35 -13.01 7.93 18.13
C GLU A 35 -11.94 8.71 17.36
N GLY A 36 -10.76 8.87 17.96
CA GLY A 36 -9.64 9.59 17.38
C GLY A 36 -9.73 11.12 17.47
N PRO A 37 -8.79 11.84 16.81
CA PRO A 37 -7.72 11.31 15.96
C PRO A 37 -6.66 10.52 16.76
N PHE A 38 -6.07 9.49 16.15
CA PHE A 38 -4.93 8.74 16.68
C PHE A 38 -4.02 8.32 15.52
N GLY A 39 -2.77 7.95 15.82
CA GLY A 39 -1.84 7.47 14.79
C GLY A 39 -2.17 6.06 14.34
N ASP A 40 -1.99 5.77 13.06
CA ASP A 40 -2.28 4.47 12.47
C ASP A 40 -1.09 3.86 11.70
N HIS A 41 -1.17 2.56 11.42
CA HIS A 41 -0.17 1.73 10.74
C HIS A 41 0.17 2.21 9.31
N LEU A 42 -0.64 3.07 8.71
CA LEU A 42 -0.29 3.74 7.45
C LEU A 42 0.80 4.82 7.65
N GLY A 43 1.12 5.21 8.88
CA GLY A 43 2.07 6.30 9.17
C GLY A 43 1.45 7.70 9.14
N TYR A 44 0.12 7.80 9.20
CA TYR A 44 -0.63 9.05 9.27
C TYR A 44 -1.58 9.00 10.46
N TYR A 45 -2.07 10.17 10.86
CA TYR A 45 -3.20 10.22 11.78
C TYR A 45 -4.47 9.68 11.09
N SER A 46 -5.37 9.08 11.84
CA SER A 46 -6.74 8.84 11.41
C SER A 46 -7.61 10.06 11.72
N LEU A 47 -8.64 10.29 10.90
CA LEU A 47 -9.65 11.31 11.16
C LEU A 47 -10.64 10.82 12.23
N ALA A 48 -11.27 11.75 12.93
CA ALA A 48 -12.31 11.41 13.89
C ALA A 48 -13.59 10.92 13.21
N HIS A 49 -14.09 9.77 13.65
CA HIS A 49 -15.34 9.18 13.17
C HIS A 49 -16.18 8.65 14.33
N GLU A 50 -17.48 8.47 14.08
CA GLU A 50 -18.42 7.92 15.05
C GLU A 50 -18.39 6.39 15.03
N PHE A 51 -17.99 5.77 16.15
CA PHE A 51 -17.95 4.32 16.30
C PHE A 51 -18.83 3.82 17.47
N PRO A 52 -19.33 2.57 17.41
CA PRO A 52 -20.13 1.98 18.48
C PRO A 52 -19.40 1.91 19.83
N VAL A 53 -20.10 2.29 20.89
CA VAL A 53 -19.57 2.19 22.26
C VAL A 53 -19.61 0.75 22.75
N LEU A 54 -18.47 0.26 23.25
CA LEU A 54 -18.41 -0.87 24.18
C LEU A 54 -18.69 -0.34 25.60
N ARG A 55 -19.86 -0.65 26.16
CA ARG A 55 -20.12 -0.37 27.58
C ARG A 55 -19.57 -1.51 28.42
N VAL A 56 -18.49 -1.23 29.12
CA VAL A 56 -17.83 -2.18 30.04
C VAL A 56 -18.74 -2.42 31.24
N GLU A 57 -19.07 -3.68 31.49
CA GLU A 57 -19.86 -4.12 32.64
C GLU A 57 -18.95 -4.65 33.75
N GLN A 58 -17.86 -5.33 33.38
CA GLN A 58 -16.92 -5.95 34.31
C GLN A 58 -15.50 -5.97 33.73
N VAL A 59 -14.50 -5.82 34.61
CA VAL A 59 -13.09 -6.01 34.29
C VAL A 59 -12.51 -7.02 35.27
N TRP A 60 -11.91 -8.08 34.75
CA TRP A 60 -11.23 -9.13 35.53
C TRP A 60 -9.75 -9.10 35.25
N HIS A 61 -8.93 -9.46 36.23
CA HIS A 61 -7.50 -9.61 36.05
C HIS A 61 -6.92 -10.64 37.02
N ARG A 62 -5.78 -11.23 36.68
CA ARG A 62 -5.04 -12.10 37.59
C ARG A 62 -4.20 -11.30 38.61
N PRO A 63 -3.79 -11.87 39.74
CA PRO A 63 -2.78 -11.27 40.60
C PRO A 63 -1.46 -11.08 39.82
N GLY A 64 -0.85 -9.89 39.92
CA GLY A 64 0.38 -9.58 39.17
C GLY A 64 0.17 -9.44 37.66
N ALA A 65 -1.03 -9.09 37.22
CA ALA A 65 -1.34 -8.91 35.80
C ALA A 65 -0.43 -7.84 35.15
N VAL A 66 0.00 -8.13 33.92
CA VAL A 66 0.77 -7.25 33.05
C VAL A 66 -0.17 -6.64 32.02
N TRP A 67 -0.11 -5.32 31.83
CA TRP A 67 -0.88 -4.63 30.81
C TRP A 67 -0.05 -4.49 29.54
N PRO A 68 -0.28 -5.31 28.50
CA PRO A 68 0.41 -5.12 27.22
C PRO A 68 -0.15 -3.86 26.54
N PHE A 69 0.74 -3.07 25.96
CA PHE A 69 0.37 -1.97 25.07
C PHE A 69 1.31 -1.98 23.88
N THR A 70 0.85 -1.44 22.76
CA THR A 70 1.61 -1.28 21.53
C THR A 70 1.35 0.10 20.95
N THR A 71 2.21 0.50 20.04
CA THR A 71 2.07 1.72 19.25
C THR A 71 2.10 1.35 17.78
N VAL A 72 1.30 2.05 16.99
CA VAL A 72 1.30 1.92 15.53
C VAL A 72 1.73 3.24 14.91
N GLY A 73 2.24 3.18 13.70
CA GLY A 73 2.79 4.33 13.02
C GLY A 73 3.37 3.95 11.68
N ARG A 74 4.30 4.75 11.18
CA ARG A 74 4.96 4.44 9.91
C ARG A 74 5.74 3.12 10.07
N PRO A 75 5.54 2.14 9.17
CA PRO A 75 6.25 0.86 9.26
C PRO A 75 7.77 1.04 9.15
N PRO A 76 8.56 0.17 9.82
CA PRO A 76 8.12 -1.02 10.56
C PRO A 76 7.70 -0.70 12.01
N GLN A 77 6.70 -1.42 12.52
CA GLN A 77 6.25 -1.39 13.92
C GLN A 77 6.03 -2.83 14.45
N GLU A 78 5.51 -3.01 15.68
CA GLU A 78 5.31 -4.37 16.23
C GLU A 78 4.39 -5.24 15.36
N ASP A 79 3.36 -4.64 14.79
CA ASP A 79 2.45 -5.26 13.83
C ASP A 79 3.16 -5.70 12.54
N SER A 80 4.20 -5.00 12.08
CA SER A 80 5.05 -5.45 10.96
C SER A 80 5.75 -6.78 11.26
N ILE A 81 6.22 -6.98 12.49
CA ILE A 81 6.85 -8.24 12.90
C ILE A 81 5.80 -9.36 12.91
N ILE A 82 4.63 -9.11 13.50
CA ILE A 82 3.52 -10.08 13.52
C ILE A 82 3.07 -10.41 12.09
N GLY A 83 2.94 -9.41 11.22
CA GLY A 83 2.59 -9.55 9.81
C GLY A 83 3.59 -10.40 9.04
N SER A 84 4.89 -10.17 9.23
CA SER A 84 5.96 -10.97 8.60
C SER A 84 5.87 -12.45 9.00
N PHE A 85 5.61 -12.73 10.28
CA PHE A 85 5.44 -14.09 10.77
C PHE A 85 4.20 -14.77 10.20
N ILE A 86 3.07 -14.05 10.10
CA ILE A 86 1.85 -14.56 9.47
C ILE A 86 2.11 -14.87 8.00
N HIS A 87 2.80 -14.00 7.26
CA HIS A 87 3.18 -14.25 5.87
C HIS A 87 3.98 -15.54 5.71
N ASP A 88 5.02 -15.73 6.53
CA ASP A 88 5.83 -16.95 6.49
C ASP A 88 5.02 -18.22 6.81
N LEU A 89 4.11 -18.12 7.78
CA LEU A 89 3.24 -19.23 8.18
C LEU A 89 2.27 -19.63 7.06
N VAL A 90 1.71 -18.67 6.33
CA VAL A 90 0.69 -18.92 5.30
C VAL A 90 1.25 -19.06 3.89
N ALA A 91 2.52 -18.68 3.64
CA ALA A 91 3.13 -18.74 2.31
C ALA A 91 2.99 -20.12 1.62
N PRO A 92 3.19 -21.28 2.29
CA PRO A 92 2.99 -22.59 1.67
C PRO A 92 1.53 -22.88 1.26
N LEU A 93 0.56 -22.17 1.84
CA LEU A 93 -0.87 -22.34 1.57
C LEU A 93 -1.34 -21.52 0.36
N VAL A 94 -0.57 -20.51 -0.08
CA VAL A 94 -0.95 -19.60 -1.17
C VAL A 94 -1.44 -20.36 -2.43
N PRO A 95 -0.73 -21.38 -2.96
CA PRO A 95 -1.19 -22.07 -4.17
C PRO A 95 -2.47 -22.90 -3.96
N SER A 96 -2.76 -23.30 -2.71
CA SER A 96 -3.97 -24.05 -2.35
C SER A 96 -5.18 -23.13 -2.22
N VAL A 97 -4.97 -21.90 -1.73
CA VAL A 97 -6.03 -20.89 -1.60
C VAL A 97 -6.30 -20.18 -2.92
N PHE A 98 -5.25 -19.89 -3.69
CA PHE A 98 -5.31 -19.14 -4.94
C PHE A 98 -4.68 -19.94 -6.09
N PRO A 99 -5.49 -20.76 -6.81
CA PRO A 99 -4.96 -21.59 -7.89
C PRO A 99 -4.31 -20.76 -8.99
N GLY A 100 -3.01 -20.95 -9.21
CA GLY A 100 -2.24 -20.19 -10.22
C GLY A 100 -1.39 -19.06 -9.67
N LEU A 101 -1.49 -18.75 -8.37
CA LEU A 101 -0.52 -17.94 -7.65
C LEU A 101 0.58 -18.80 -7.03
N HIS A 102 1.80 -18.28 -7.09
CA HIS A 102 2.98 -18.90 -6.49
C HIS A 102 3.45 -18.12 -5.26
N GLU A 103 3.29 -16.79 -5.29
CA GLU A 103 3.76 -15.90 -4.23
C GLU A 103 2.87 -14.66 -4.15
N VAL A 104 2.63 -14.19 -2.93
CA VAL A 104 1.90 -12.96 -2.61
C VAL A 104 2.66 -12.26 -1.50
N HIS A 105 2.94 -10.98 -1.70
CA HIS A 105 3.63 -10.14 -0.73
C HIS A 105 2.82 -8.87 -0.52
N ALA A 106 2.18 -8.74 0.65
CA ALA A 106 1.64 -7.46 1.10
C ALA A 106 2.81 -6.60 1.61
N VAL A 107 3.04 -5.48 0.94
CA VAL A 107 4.25 -4.68 1.13
C VAL A 107 4.11 -3.80 2.36
N ASP A 108 4.77 -4.21 3.44
CA ASP A 108 4.76 -3.53 4.74
C ASP A 108 5.09 -2.04 4.63
N GLN A 109 6.15 -1.71 3.89
CA GLN A 109 6.61 -0.33 3.68
C GLN A 109 5.59 0.56 2.95
N ALA A 110 4.57 -0.03 2.32
CA ALA A 110 3.47 0.69 1.68
C ALA A 110 2.25 0.90 2.59
N GLY A 111 2.39 0.64 3.91
CA GLY A 111 1.29 0.67 4.87
C GLY A 111 0.63 -0.70 5.05
N VAL A 112 1.42 -1.78 5.07
CA VAL A 112 0.99 -3.18 5.15
C VAL A 112 0.29 -3.69 3.89
N HIS A 113 -0.92 -3.25 3.62
CA HIS A 113 -1.78 -3.83 2.58
C HIS A 113 -2.09 -2.96 1.35
N PRO A 114 -1.85 -1.64 1.26
CA PRO A 114 -2.16 -0.84 0.07
C PRO A 114 -1.57 -1.36 -1.24
N LEU A 115 -0.39 -1.99 -1.20
CA LEU A 115 0.28 -2.62 -2.34
C LEU A 115 0.45 -4.12 -2.12
N LEU A 116 -0.03 -4.92 -3.08
CA LEU A 116 0.36 -6.33 -3.24
C LEU A 116 1.29 -6.48 -4.43
N LEU A 117 2.39 -7.20 -4.21
CA LEU A 117 3.19 -7.78 -5.27
C LEU A 117 2.87 -9.28 -5.35
N ALA A 118 2.65 -9.80 -6.55
CA ALA A 118 2.29 -11.19 -6.74
C ALA A 118 3.01 -11.82 -7.94
N VAL A 119 3.31 -13.12 -7.79
CA VAL A 119 3.82 -13.95 -8.88
C VAL A 119 2.77 -14.99 -9.22
N GLY A 120 2.22 -14.91 -10.43
CA GLY A 120 1.22 -15.82 -10.94
C GLY A 120 1.72 -16.61 -12.15
N SER A 121 0.80 -17.33 -12.77
CA SER A 121 1.05 -18.13 -13.97
C SER A 121 0.11 -17.77 -15.12
N GLU A 122 0.59 -17.95 -16.35
CA GLU A 122 -0.14 -17.85 -17.62
C GLU A 122 -0.20 -19.21 -18.33
N ARG A 123 -1.13 -20.07 -17.90
CA ARG A 123 -1.24 -21.48 -18.29
C ARG A 123 -2.19 -21.73 -19.44
N TYR A 124 -3.17 -20.85 -19.65
CA TYR A 124 -4.22 -21.04 -20.64
C TYR A 124 -3.78 -20.76 -22.08
N VAL A 125 -2.61 -20.17 -22.30
CA VAL A 125 -2.12 -19.79 -23.64
C VAL A 125 -0.73 -20.38 -23.98
N PRO A 126 -0.53 -21.72 -23.88
CA PRO A 126 0.79 -22.34 -24.00
C PRO A 126 1.41 -22.26 -25.40
N PHE A 127 0.61 -21.94 -26.43
CA PHE A 127 1.04 -21.83 -27.83
C PHE A 127 1.03 -20.39 -28.36
N ALA A 128 0.69 -19.40 -27.53
CA ALA A 128 0.76 -18.01 -27.95
C ALA A 128 2.23 -17.62 -28.22
N ARG A 129 2.47 -16.90 -29.32
CA ARG A 129 3.82 -16.43 -29.68
C ARG A 129 4.36 -15.46 -28.65
N ASP A 130 3.50 -14.55 -28.20
CA ASP A 130 3.79 -13.59 -27.15
C ASP A 130 2.81 -13.83 -26.00
N ARG A 131 3.35 -13.99 -24.78
CA ARG A 131 2.54 -13.97 -23.56
C ARG A 131 2.07 -12.55 -23.30
N ILE A 132 0.79 -12.43 -22.95
CA ILE A 132 0.17 -11.21 -22.42
C ILE A 132 -0.66 -11.56 -21.20
N PRO A 133 -0.85 -10.64 -20.25
CA PRO A 133 -1.69 -10.89 -19.08
C PRO A 133 -3.13 -11.26 -19.45
N GLN A 134 -3.57 -12.43 -18.99
CA GLN A 134 -4.92 -12.98 -19.11
C GLN A 134 -5.28 -13.75 -17.84
N GLU A 135 -4.59 -14.87 -17.56
CA GLU A 135 -4.83 -15.63 -16.33
C GLU A 135 -4.41 -14.84 -15.09
N LEU A 136 -3.33 -14.05 -15.20
CA LEU A 136 -2.90 -13.15 -14.12
C LEU A 136 -4.04 -12.21 -13.66
N LEU A 137 -4.91 -11.77 -14.57
CA LEU A 137 -6.05 -10.91 -14.22
C LEU A 137 -7.08 -11.66 -13.39
N THR A 138 -7.32 -12.94 -13.69
CA THR A 138 -8.20 -13.80 -12.89
C THR A 138 -7.62 -14.03 -11.50
N ASN A 139 -6.31 -14.28 -11.41
CA ASN A 139 -5.60 -14.45 -10.15
C ASN A 139 -5.65 -13.18 -9.30
N ALA A 140 -5.43 -12.01 -9.91
CA ALA A 140 -5.50 -10.72 -9.24
C ALA A 140 -6.91 -10.39 -8.74
N HIS A 141 -7.95 -10.75 -9.50
CA HIS A 141 -9.33 -10.65 -8.99
C HIS A 141 -9.60 -11.59 -7.81
N ALA A 142 -9.03 -12.80 -7.80
CA ALA A 142 -9.15 -13.70 -6.66
C ALA A 142 -8.49 -13.12 -5.39
N LEU A 143 -7.34 -12.44 -5.54
CA LEU A 143 -6.72 -11.69 -4.43
C LEU A 143 -7.64 -10.59 -3.93
N LEU A 144 -8.17 -9.75 -4.82
CA LEU A 144 -9.07 -8.67 -4.43
C LEU A 144 -10.44 -9.15 -3.91
N GLY A 145 -10.79 -10.41 -4.13
CA GLY A 145 -12.04 -11.01 -3.65
C GLY A 145 -11.92 -11.79 -2.33
N ASN A 146 -10.72 -11.91 -1.74
CA ASN A 146 -10.49 -12.72 -0.55
C ASN A 146 -10.04 -11.87 0.65
N THR A 147 -10.60 -12.15 1.82
CA THR A 147 -10.65 -11.29 3.02
C THR A 147 -9.45 -10.37 3.23
N GLN A 148 -8.26 -10.90 3.53
CA GLN A 148 -7.10 -10.08 3.91
C GLN A 148 -6.48 -9.33 2.73
N THR A 149 -6.41 -9.96 1.55
CA THR A 149 -5.85 -9.36 0.32
C THR A 149 -6.82 -8.40 -0.37
N ALA A 150 -8.11 -8.41 -0.01
CA ALA A 150 -9.12 -7.51 -0.53
C ALA A 150 -8.97 -6.07 -0.05
N LEU A 151 -8.20 -5.82 1.02
CA LEU A 151 -7.92 -4.46 1.51
C LEU A 151 -7.00 -3.69 0.55
N SER A 152 -6.18 -4.39 -0.23
CA SER A 152 -5.21 -3.79 -1.14
C SER A 152 -5.80 -2.99 -2.27
N LYS A 153 -5.15 -1.89 -2.63
CA LYS A 153 -5.60 -1.01 -3.72
C LYS A 153 -4.77 -1.12 -4.99
N TYR A 154 -3.50 -1.48 -4.89
CA TYR A 154 -2.68 -1.82 -6.05
C TYR A 154 -2.30 -3.29 -5.99
N VAL A 155 -2.56 -4.02 -7.07
CA VAL A 155 -2.05 -5.38 -7.28
C VAL A 155 -1.13 -5.35 -8.48
N LEU A 156 0.18 -5.46 -8.24
CA LEU A 156 1.16 -5.64 -9.31
C LEU A 156 1.47 -7.13 -9.41
N ILE A 157 1.13 -7.72 -10.55
CA ILE A 157 1.27 -9.16 -10.76
C ILE A 157 2.10 -9.47 -12.00
N ALA A 158 3.03 -10.41 -11.88
CA ALA A 158 3.89 -10.83 -12.97
C ALA A 158 3.89 -12.35 -13.18
N ALA A 159 4.17 -12.77 -14.40
CA ALA A 159 4.20 -14.18 -14.78
C ALA A 159 5.52 -14.86 -14.39
N LYS A 160 5.43 -15.95 -13.62
CA LYS A 160 6.57 -16.79 -13.23
C LYS A 160 7.31 -17.35 -14.44
N GLU A 161 6.60 -17.60 -15.53
CA GLU A 161 7.15 -18.20 -16.73
C GLU A 161 8.14 -17.27 -17.46
N ASP A 162 8.22 -15.99 -17.11
CA ASP A 162 9.16 -15.04 -17.71
C ASP A 162 10.50 -14.98 -16.98
N ASP A 163 10.55 -15.34 -15.69
CA ASP A 163 11.78 -15.64 -14.94
C ASP A 163 11.45 -16.55 -13.75
N SER A 164 11.94 -17.78 -13.76
CA SER A 164 11.71 -18.76 -12.68
C SER A 164 12.24 -18.34 -11.30
N ARG A 165 13.12 -17.33 -11.25
CA ARG A 165 13.70 -16.77 -10.01
C ARG A 165 12.98 -15.51 -9.55
N LEU A 166 11.97 -15.04 -10.28
CA LEU A 166 11.17 -13.89 -9.87
C LEU A 166 10.51 -14.18 -8.52
N THR A 167 10.65 -13.23 -7.61
CA THR A 167 10.04 -13.24 -6.27
C THR A 167 9.44 -11.86 -6.01
N ALA A 168 8.28 -11.83 -5.37
CA ALA A 168 7.61 -10.63 -4.89
C ALA A 168 8.28 -10.03 -3.64
N HIS A 169 9.09 -10.80 -2.91
CA HIS A 169 9.83 -10.33 -1.73
C HIS A 169 11.08 -9.49 -2.05
N ASN A 170 11.65 -9.60 -3.26
CA ASN A 170 12.70 -8.69 -3.72
C ASN A 170 12.08 -7.54 -4.53
N ILE A 171 11.61 -6.51 -3.82
CA ILE A 171 10.86 -5.39 -4.39
C ILE A 171 11.62 -4.70 -5.54
N PRO A 172 12.91 -4.32 -5.41
CA PRO A 172 13.63 -3.65 -6.50
C PRO A 172 13.70 -4.49 -7.79
N ASP A 173 14.03 -5.78 -7.68
CA ASP A 173 14.11 -6.68 -8.84
C ASP A 173 12.73 -6.98 -9.42
N PHE A 174 11.69 -7.08 -8.58
CA PHE A 174 10.31 -7.23 -9.03
C PHE A 174 9.85 -6.03 -9.85
N PHE A 175 10.04 -4.80 -9.35
CA PHE A 175 9.70 -3.58 -10.10
C PHE A 175 10.49 -3.48 -11.40
N HIS A 176 11.79 -3.80 -11.39
CA HIS A 176 12.60 -3.84 -12.59
C HIS A 176 12.08 -4.87 -13.61
N HIS A 177 11.74 -6.08 -13.17
CA HIS A 177 11.15 -7.13 -14.02
C HIS A 177 9.82 -6.67 -14.62
N PHE A 178 8.94 -6.11 -13.79
CA PHE A 178 7.60 -5.67 -14.12
C PHE A 178 7.60 -4.52 -15.12
N LEU A 179 8.32 -3.43 -14.81
CA LEU A 179 8.35 -2.21 -15.61
C LEU A 179 8.99 -2.40 -17.00
N ARG A 180 9.87 -3.39 -17.18
CA ARG A 180 10.38 -3.77 -18.50
C ARG A 180 9.33 -4.40 -19.41
N ARG A 181 8.25 -4.95 -18.86
CA ARG A 181 7.30 -5.82 -19.58
C ARG A 181 5.89 -5.26 -19.66
N VAL A 182 5.48 -4.46 -18.68
CA VAL A 182 4.12 -3.92 -18.62
C VAL A 182 3.77 -3.11 -19.87
N ASP A 183 2.56 -3.24 -20.38
CA ASP A 183 2.04 -2.50 -21.50
C ASP A 183 0.91 -1.59 -21.03
N TRP A 184 1.18 -0.30 -20.80
CA TRP A 184 0.17 0.62 -20.25
C TRP A 184 -1.03 0.86 -21.16
N THR A 185 -0.98 0.41 -22.41
CA THR A 185 -2.12 0.46 -23.33
C THR A 185 -3.14 -0.66 -23.10
N ARG A 186 -2.76 -1.70 -22.33
CA ARG A 186 -3.54 -2.92 -22.13
C ARG A 186 -3.59 -3.42 -20.69
N ASP A 187 -2.48 -3.37 -19.97
CA ASP A 187 -2.25 -4.17 -18.75
C ASP A 187 -2.64 -3.45 -17.45
N LEU A 188 -3.52 -2.45 -17.55
CA LEU A 188 -3.98 -1.64 -16.44
C LEU A 188 -5.51 -1.72 -16.34
N HIS A 189 -6.01 -2.20 -15.19
CA HIS A 189 -7.43 -2.49 -15.00
C HIS A 189 -7.93 -1.89 -13.70
N PHE A 190 -8.91 -0.99 -13.80
CA PHE A 190 -9.46 -0.28 -12.65
C PHE A 190 -10.79 -0.87 -12.18
N MET A 191 -10.94 -0.91 -10.86
CA MET A 191 -12.22 -1.04 -10.16
C MET A 191 -12.51 0.32 -9.53
N THR A 192 -13.27 1.17 -10.22
CA THR A 192 -13.35 2.61 -9.92
C THR A 192 -14.29 2.99 -8.78
N ARG A 193 -15.14 2.05 -8.32
CA ARG A 193 -16.09 2.23 -7.21
C ARG A 193 -16.15 0.93 -6.43
N THR A 194 -15.39 0.83 -5.35
CA THR A 194 -15.31 -0.38 -4.54
C THR A 194 -15.03 -0.07 -3.07
N THR A 195 -15.07 -1.10 -2.24
CA THR A 195 -14.75 -1.01 -0.82
C THR A 195 -13.27 -0.76 -0.60
N MET A 196 -12.95 0.09 0.36
CA MET A 196 -11.59 0.37 0.80
C MET A 196 -11.44 0.15 2.29
N ASP A 197 -10.20 0.01 2.76
CA ASP A 197 -9.90 0.07 4.18
C ASP A 197 -10.47 1.34 4.81
N THR A 198 -10.96 1.22 6.04
CA THR A 198 -11.51 2.32 6.85
C THR A 198 -10.48 3.43 7.08
N LEU A 199 -9.20 3.05 7.13
CA LEU A 199 -8.10 3.94 7.44
C LEU A 199 -7.44 4.54 6.19
N ASP A 200 -7.80 4.08 4.98
CA ASP A 200 -7.35 4.70 3.74
C ASP A 200 -8.18 5.95 3.42
N TYR A 201 -7.57 7.12 3.66
CA TYR A 201 -8.16 8.42 3.38
C TYR A 201 -7.91 8.95 1.97
N SER A 202 -7.28 8.19 1.07
CA SER A 202 -7.04 8.62 -0.31
C SER A 202 -8.30 8.53 -1.18
N GLY A 203 -9.23 7.65 -0.82
CA GLY A 203 -10.45 7.38 -1.58
C GLY A 203 -11.53 8.47 -1.54
N ILE A 204 -12.71 8.08 -2.02
CA ILE A 204 -13.89 8.92 -2.23
C ILE A 204 -14.52 9.33 -0.89
N SER A 205 -14.63 8.39 0.03
CA SER A 205 -15.19 8.57 1.38
C SER A 205 -14.81 7.38 2.26
N LEU A 206 -15.26 7.38 3.52
CA LEU A 206 -15.01 6.26 4.44
C LEU A 206 -15.43 4.93 3.80
N ASN A 207 -14.52 3.95 3.80
CA ASN A 207 -14.69 2.62 3.22
C ASN A 207 -14.94 2.59 1.70
N GLN A 208 -14.74 3.69 0.96
CA GLN A 208 -15.03 3.79 -0.47
C GLN A 208 -13.86 4.39 -1.23
N GLY A 209 -13.39 3.70 -2.26
CA GLY A 209 -12.33 4.17 -3.14
C GLY A 209 -12.26 3.34 -4.41
N SER A 210 -11.06 3.21 -4.96
CA SER A 210 -10.80 2.42 -6.15
C SER A 210 -9.61 1.48 -6.00
N LYS A 211 -9.55 0.46 -6.85
CA LYS A 211 -8.45 -0.51 -6.90
C LYS A 211 -7.92 -0.61 -8.34
N ALA A 212 -6.65 -0.94 -8.50
CA ALA A 212 -6.04 -1.19 -9.80
C ALA A 212 -5.24 -2.49 -9.80
N ILE A 213 -5.46 -3.28 -10.85
CA ILE A 213 -4.64 -4.43 -11.21
C ILE A 213 -3.71 -3.98 -12.33
N LEU A 214 -2.42 -4.08 -12.07
CA LEU A 214 -1.34 -3.81 -13.02
C LEU A 214 -0.64 -5.15 -13.28
N ALA A 215 -0.72 -5.66 -14.50
CA ALA A 215 -0.19 -6.98 -14.81
C ALA A 215 0.97 -6.91 -15.81
N ALA A 216 1.91 -7.84 -15.77
CA ALA A 216 2.99 -7.91 -16.73
C ALA A 216 3.32 -9.36 -17.09
N ALA A 217 3.34 -9.67 -18.38
CA ALA A 217 3.74 -10.97 -18.89
C ALA A 217 4.38 -10.83 -20.28
N GLY A 218 5.28 -11.77 -20.60
CA GLY A 218 5.96 -11.89 -21.88
C GLY A 218 7.37 -11.31 -21.92
N SER A 219 7.87 -11.13 -23.14
CA SER A 219 9.20 -10.60 -23.40
C SER A 219 9.33 -9.14 -22.95
N PRO A 220 10.53 -8.69 -22.51
CA PRO A 220 10.80 -7.28 -22.26
C PRO A 220 10.42 -6.41 -23.47
N LYS A 221 9.66 -5.34 -23.22
CA LYS A 221 9.21 -4.36 -24.22
C LYS A 221 10.12 -3.14 -24.28
N ARG A 222 10.88 -2.88 -23.22
CA ARG A 222 11.74 -1.71 -23.09
C ARG A 222 12.96 -1.98 -22.20
N ASP A 223 13.99 -1.16 -22.42
CA ASP A 223 15.08 -0.97 -21.46
C ASP A 223 14.78 0.26 -20.61
N LEU A 224 15.06 0.15 -19.31
CA LEU A 224 14.71 1.18 -18.34
C LEU A 224 15.82 2.23 -18.24
N ALA A 225 15.43 3.50 -18.20
CA ALA A 225 16.35 4.63 -18.08
C ALA A 225 17.21 4.51 -16.82
N ARG A 226 18.54 4.57 -16.98
CA ARG A 226 19.52 4.58 -15.86
C ARG A 226 20.11 5.97 -15.61
N HIS A 227 19.76 6.93 -16.45
CA HIS A 227 20.15 8.33 -16.35
C HIS A 227 18.91 9.18 -16.64
N MET A 228 18.91 10.41 -16.14
CA MET A 228 17.80 11.34 -16.38
C MET A 228 17.63 11.57 -17.89
N PRO A 229 16.41 11.43 -18.45
CA PRO A 229 16.17 11.75 -19.85
C PRO A 229 16.36 13.25 -20.10
N VAL A 230 16.85 13.58 -21.29
CA VAL A 230 17.04 14.97 -21.73
C VAL A 230 15.74 15.49 -22.32
N ILE A 231 14.85 15.94 -21.45
CA ILE A 231 13.56 16.54 -21.81
C ILE A 231 13.36 17.88 -21.08
N SER A 232 12.42 18.68 -21.57
CA SER A 232 11.97 19.89 -20.90
C SER A 232 10.94 19.52 -19.83
N TRP A 233 11.34 19.61 -18.56
CA TRP A 233 10.43 19.43 -17.44
C TRP A 233 9.50 20.66 -17.27
N PRO A 234 8.19 20.47 -17.07
CA PRO A 234 7.25 21.58 -16.86
C PRO A 234 7.64 22.44 -15.65
N ARG A 235 7.54 23.77 -15.77
CA ARG A 235 8.08 24.72 -14.78
C ARG A 235 7.49 24.58 -13.38
N GLU A 236 6.23 24.16 -13.28
CA GLU A 236 5.53 24.00 -12.00
C GLU A 236 5.99 22.75 -11.25
N PHE A 237 6.57 21.78 -11.96
CA PHE A 237 7.06 20.52 -11.42
C PHE A 237 8.58 20.56 -11.30
N LYS A 238 9.06 20.44 -10.07
CA LYS A 238 10.45 20.73 -9.69
C LYS A 238 11.20 19.47 -9.30
N ALA A 239 12.52 19.63 -9.12
CA ALA A 239 13.42 18.62 -8.58
C ALA A 239 13.22 17.21 -9.16
N PRO A 240 13.28 17.05 -10.51
CA PRO A 240 13.19 15.72 -11.11
C PRO A 240 14.33 14.83 -10.59
N ALA A 241 13.98 13.65 -10.09
CA ALA A 241 14.93 12.70 -9.55
C ALA A 241 14.67 11.30 -10.13
N LEU A 242 15.72 10.68 -10.69
CA LEU A 242 15.67 9.29 -11.12
C LEU A 242 15.93 8.44 -9.89
N PHE A 243 14.88 7.77 -9.40
CA PHE A 243 14.95 6.97 -8.18
C PHE A 243 15.55 5.58 -8.43
N ALA A 244 14.97 4.88 -9.39
CA ALA A 244 15.37 3.54 -9.82
C ALA A 244 15.26 3.46 -11.34
N PRO A 245 15.83 2.43 -12.00
CA PRO A 245 15.74 2.32 -13.44
C PRO A 245 14.29 2.44 -13.94
N GLY A 246 14.02 3.47 -14.76
CA GLY A 246 12.70 3.74 -15.33
C GLY A 246 11.65 4.32 -14.37
N ILE A 247 12.04 4.74 -13.16
CA ILE A 247 11.16 5.39 -12.17
C ILE A 247 11.69 6.79 -11.89
N ILE A 248 10.90 7.82 -12.24
CA ILE A 248 11.23 9.22 -11.95
C ILE A 248 10.21 9.81 -10.97
N LEU A 249 10.69 10.59 -10.02
CA LEU A 249 9.86 11.39 -9.13
C LEU A 249 10.00 12.88 -9.46
N LEU A 250 8.88 13.59 -9.40
CA LEU A 250 8.80 15.05 -9.52
C LEU A 250 8.18 15.64 -8.25
N GLN A 251 8.69 16.77 -7.81
CA GLN A 251 8.01 17.58 -6.82
C GLN A 251 6.92 18.42 -7.50
N GLY A 252 5.65 18.21 -7.17
CA GLY A 252 4.53 18.97 -7.74
C GLY A 252 4.14 20.19 -6.91
N PRO A 253 3.28 21.08 -7.45
CA PRO A 253 2.63 22.11 -6.65
C PRO A 253 1.69 21.50 -5.61
N LYS A 254 1.25 22.28 -4.62
CA LYS A 254 0.28 21.82 -3.62
C LYS A 254 -1.01 21.32 -4.30
N HIS A 255 -1.53 20.17 -3.87
CA HIS A 255 -2.79 19.63 -4.37
C HIS A 255 -3.97 20.16 -3.53
N ASP A 256 -4.82 20.97 -4.15
CA ASP A 256 -5.98 21.62 -3.49
C ASP A 256 -7.35 21.14 -4.01
N GLN A 257 -7.40 20.08 -4.82
CA GLN A 257 -8.69 19.55 -5.31
C GLN A 257 -9.46 18.79 -4.22
N PRO A 258 -10.82 18.78 -4.29
CA PRO A 258 -11.65 17.96 -3.41
C PRO A 258 -11.49 16.46 -3.70
N ARG A 259 -12.05 15.61 -2.82
CA ARG A 259 -12.11 14.15 -3.02
C ARG A 259 -12.79 13.78 -4.33
N ASP A 260 -12.46 12.61 -4.88
CA ASP A 260 -13.07 12.04 -6.10
C ASP A 260 -12.93 12.95 -7.33
N CYS A 261 -11.86 13.76 -7.41
CA CYS A 261 -11.57 14.65 -8.52
C CYS A 261 -10.11 14.54 -8.96
N GLN A 262 -9.89 14.51 -10.27
CA GLN A 262 -8.55 14.62 -10.85
C GLN A 262 -8.03 16.06 -10.76
N ASP A 263 -6.72 16.23 -10.60
CA ASP A 263 -6.03 17.52 -10.64
C ASP A 263 -5.70 17.95 -12.09
N PRO A 264 -6.23 19.09 -12.57
CA PRO A 264 -5.89 19.64 -13.88
C PRO A 264 -4.38 19.91 -14.09
N ALA A 265 -3.62 20.16 -13.01
CA ALA A 265 -2.17 20.33 -13.11
C ALA A 265 -1.48 19.04 -13.59
N MET A 266 -1.97 17.88 -13.16
CA MET A 266 -1.47 16.57 -13.59
C MET A 266 -1.84 16.26 -15.04
N GLN A 267 -3.03 16.68 -15.49
CA GLN A 267 -3.42 16.59 -16.89
C GLN A 267 -2.52 17.46 -17.78
N THR A 268 -2.21 18.68 -17.33
CA THR A 268 -1.28 19.59 -18.02
C THR A 268 0.12 18.99 -18.10
N LEU A 269 0.64 18.43 -16.99
CA LEU A 269 1.90 17.69 -16.97
C LEU A 269 1.93 16.58 -18.03
N ALA A 270 0.90 15.72 -18.04
CA ALA A 270 0.82 14.60 -18.99
C ALA A 270 0.80 15.08 -20.45
N GLN A 271 0.09 16.18 -20.73
CA GLN A 271 0.02 16.80 -22.06
C GLN A 271 1.37 17.38 -22.50
N GLU A 272 2.04 18.15 -21.65
CA GLU A 272 3.36 18.73 -21.97
C GLU A 272 4.44 17.66 -22.18
N LEU A 273 4.40 16.58 -21.41
CA LEU A 273 5.30 15.44 -21.57
C LEU A 273 4.98 14.65 -22.86
N SER A 274 3.72 14.58 -23.27
CA SER A 274 3.32 13.88 -24.52
C SER A 274 3.80 14.56 -25.80
N ALA A 275 4.15 15.85 -25.72
CA ALA A 275 4.70 16.61 -26.84
C ALA A 275 6.21 16.34 -27.06
N GLN A 276 6.83 15.50 -26.24
CA GLN A 276 8.27 15.24 -26.22
C GLN A 276 8.56 13.75 -26.40
N ASN A 277 9.72 13.44 -26.96
CA ASN A 277 10.23 12.06 -27.05
C ASN A 277 11.22 11.81 -25.91
N GLY A 278 11.45 10.55 -25.54
CA GLY A 278 12.48 10.16 -24.55
C GLY A 278 11.94 9.56 -23.26
N LEU A 279 10.62 9.48 -23.10
CA LEU A 279 9.96 8.88 -21.94
C LEU A 279 9.63 7.39 -22.13
N GLU A 280 9.90 6.80 -23.29
CA GLU A 280 9.63 5.39 -23.60
C GLU A 280 10.41 4.43 -22.68
N SER A 281 11.53 4.91 -22.12
CA SER A 281 12.37 4.19 -21.15
C SER A 281 12.03 4.50 -19.68
N VAL A 282 11.03 5.36 -19.43
CA VAL A 282 10.53 5.77 -18.11
C VAL A 282 9.06 5.36 -17.99
N PRO A 283 8.75 4.07 -17.75
CA PRO A 283 7.37 3.61 -17.66
C PRO A 283 6.61 4.16 -16.44
N LEU A 284 7.28 4.62 -15.38
CA LEU A 284 6.63 5.13 -14.19
C LEU A 284 7.17 6.51 -13.80
N LEU A 285 6.25 7.46 -13.64
CA LEU A 285 6.51 8.77 -13.07
C LEU A 285 5.60 8.97 -11.86
N VAL A 286 6.14 9.46 -10.75
CA VAL A 286 5.35 9.75 -9.55
C VAL A 286 5.53 11.22 -9.18
N VAL A 287 4.43 11.91 -8.90
CA VAL A 287 4.46 13.29 -8.42
C VAL A 287 4.22 13.29 -6.91
N VAL A 288 5.10 13.96 -6.17
CA VAL A 288 5.12 13.98 -4.70
C VAL A 288 5.30 15.40 -4.16
N ASP A 289 5.14 15.59 -2.86
CA ASP A 289 5.38 16.89 -2.21
C ASP A 289 6.88 17.20 -2.04
N ASP A 290 7.71 16.16 -1.86
CA ASP A 290 9.16 16.22 -1.65
C ASP A 290 9.85 15.05 -2.37
N SER A 291 10.40 15.32 -3.56
CA SER A 291 11.10 14.28 -4.33
C SER A 291 12.45 13.87 -3.72
N PRO A 292 13.30 14.76 -3.15
CA PRO A 292 14.48 14.33 -2.41
C PRO A 292 14.17 13.29 -1.30
N PHE A 293 13.15 13.54 -0.48
CA PHE A 293 12.73 12.60 0.55
C PHE A 293 12.24 11.27 -0.05
N ALA A 294 11.30 11.34 -0.99
CA ALA A 294 10.68 10.15 -1.57
C ALA A 294 11.67 9.26 -2.36
N THR A 295 12.77 9.85 -2.86
CA THR A 295 13.82 9.12 -3.61
C THR A 295 14.99 8.62 -2.75
N ALA A 296 15.01 8.92 -1.45
CA ALA A 296 16.11 8.53 -0.58
C ALA A 296 16.26 7.00 -0.43
N CYS A 297 15.14 6.26 -0.41
CA CYS A 297 15.12 4.80 -0.33
C CYS A 297 13.79 4.22 -0.86
N TRP A 298 13.74 2.89 -1.04
CA TRP A 298 12.53 2.18 -1.45
C TRP A 298 11.39 2.37 -0.46
N ASP A 299 11.66 2.38 0.83
CA ASP A 299 10.64 2.51 1.86
C ASP A 299 9.92 3.86 1.76
N ASN A 300 10.67 4.96 1.51
CA ASN A 300 10.08 6.27 1.26
C ASN A 300 9.27 6.30 -0.04
N PHE A 301 9.82 5.74 -1.12
CA PHE A 301 9.12 5.66 -2.41
C PHE A 301 7.80 4.89 -2.29
N LEU A 302 7.82 3.70 -1.69
CA LEU A 302 6.66 2.82 -1.52
C LEU A 302 5.62 3.47 -0.63
N TRP A 303 6.05 3.99 0.53
CA TRP A 303 5.17 4.65 1.48
C TRP A 303 4.47 5.83 0.82
N VAL A 304 5.21 6.79 0.27
CA VAL A 304 4.62 7.99 -0.34
C VAL A 304 3.71 7.61 -1.52
N THR A 305 4.20 6.78 -2.45
CA THR A 305 3.47 6.45 -3.68
C THR A 305 2.15 5.77 -3.38
N PHE A 306 2.16 4.75 -2.52
CA PHE A 306 1.01 3.86 -2.37
C PHE A 306 0.13 4.18 -1.17
N THR A 307 0.54 5.03 -0.21
CA THR A 307 -0.39 5.49 0.84
C THR A 307 -1.17 6.73 0.44
N ARG A 308 -0.62 7.58 -0.45
CA ARG A 308 -1.20 8.89 -0.78
C ARG A 308 -2.04 8.91 -2.06
N SER A 309 -2.21 7.80 -2.76
CA SER A 309 -2.92 7.77 -4.05
C SER A 309 -4.13 6.82 -4.06
N ASP A 310 -5.27 7.30 -4.56
CA ASP A 310 -6.39 6.44 -4.96
C ASP A 310 -6.25 6.09 -6.47
N PRO A 311 -6.22 4.82 -6.86
CA PRO A 311 -5.87 4.42 -8.22
C PRO A 311 -6.64 5.14 -9.35
N ALA A 312 -7.96 5.27 -9.26
CA ALA A 312 -8.79 5.85 -10.31
C ALA A 312 -8.69 7.38 -10.35
N THR A 313 -8.57 8.03 -9.20
CA THR A 313 -8.53 9.49 -9.11
C THR A 313 -7.12 10.05 -9.32
N ASP A 314 -6.09 9.34 -8.89
CA ASP A 314 -4.72 9.83 -8.85
C ASP A 314 -3.81 9.25 -9.95
N THR A 315 -4.37 8.50 -10.92
CA THR A 315 -3.61 7.97 -12.05
C THR A 315 -3.86 8.76 -13.34
N TYR A 316 -2.77 9.12 -14.00
CA TYR A 316 -2.69 9.83 -15.27
C TYR A 316 -1.71 9.10 -16.18
N GLY A 317 -1.54 9.57 -17.41
CA GLY A 317 -0.55 8.98 -18.29
C GLY A 317 -0.21 9.82 -19.51
N VAL A 318 1.03 9.69 -19.96
CA VAL A 318 1.52 10.34 -21.17
C VAL A 318 0.86 9.68 -22.38
N GLY A 319 0.10 10.47 -23.14
CA GLY A 319 -0.74 9.95 -24.22
C GLY A 319 -1.90 9.10 -23.71
N ALA A 320 -2.50 9.48 -22.57
CA ALA A 320 -3.68 8.81 -22.04
C ALA A 320 -4.84 8.77 -23.06
N PHE A 321 -5.56 7.66 -23.10
CA PHE A 321 -6.70 7.47 -23.99
C PHE A 321 -7.76 6.59 -23.32
N LEU A 322 -8.98 6.69 -23.86
CA LEU A 322 -10.08 5.77 -23.56
C LEU A 322 -10.48 5.05 -24.84
N HIS A 323 -10.24 3.74 -24.90
CA HIS A 323 -10.73 2.89 -25.97
C HIS A 323 -11.90 2.04 -25.46
N THR A 324 -13.12 2.40 -25.85
CA THR A 324 -14.35 1.82 -25.30
C THR A 324 -14.43 1.99 -23.78
N LYS A 325 -14.29 0.92 -22.99
CA LYS A 325 -14.28 0.93 -21.52
C LYS A 325 -12.87 0.70 -20.94
N HIS A 326 -11.84 0.70 -21.78
CA HIS A 326 -10.47 0.51 -21.34
C HIS A 326 -9.71 1.83 -21.36
N TRP A 327 -9.21 2.23 -20.20
CA TRP A 327 -8.30 3.36 -20.06
C TRP A 327 -6.86 2.85 -20.12
N GLY A 328 -6.00 3.57 -20.83
CA GLY A 328 -4.57 3.29 -20.87
C GLY A 328 -3.79 4.53 -21.25
N CYS A 329 -2.46 4.39 -21.31
CA CYS A 329 -1.57 5.43 -21.82
C CYS A 329 -0.44 4.83 -22.66
N SER A 330 0.18 5.66 -23.50
CA SER A 330 1.11 5.19 -24.53
C SER A 330 2.49 4.83 -24.01
N THR A 331 3.03 5.58 -23.04
CA THR A 331 4.45 5.45 -22.65
C THR A 331 4.67 5.39 -21.14
N THR A 332 4.20 6.40 -20.41
CA THR A 332 4.50 6.58 -18.99
C THR A 332 3.22 6.70 -18.19
N LEU A 333 3.06 5.81 -17.21
CA LEU A 333 2.05 5.94 -16.18
C LEU A 333 2.50 7.01 -15.18
N ILE A 334 1.59 7.92 -14.83
CA ILE A 334 1.84 8.98 -13.87
C ILE A 334 0.94 8.74 -12.65
N ILE A 335 1.54 8.67 -11.45
CA ILE A 335 0.79 8.56 -10.18
C ILE A 335 0.96 9.88 -9.42
N ASP A 336 -0.16 10.47 -9.01
CA ASP A 336 -0.19 11.63 -8.12
C ASP A 336 -0.22 11.20 -6.65
N ALA A 337 0.95 11.20 -6.02
CA ALA A 337 1.15 10.82 -4.63
C ALA A 337 1.40 12.03 -3.72
N ARG A 338 0.97 13.24 -4.14
CA ARG A 338 0.96 14.42 -3.28
C ARG A 338 -0.07 14.27 -2.16
N LEU A 339 0.17 14.94 -1.04
CA LEU A 339 -0.82 15.08 0.02
C LEU A 339 -2.01 15.92 -0.46
N LYS A 340 -3.22 15.40 -0.27
CA LYS A 340 -4.46 16.13 -0.54
C LYS A 340 -4.97 16.81 0.73
N THR A 341 -5.72 17.89 0.58
CA THR A 341 -6.24 18.71 1.69
C THR A 341 -7.12 17.95 2.68
N TYR A 342 -7.66 16.81 2.28
CA TYR A 342 -8.52 15.94 3.08
C TYR A 342 -7.79 14.74 3.68
N HIS A 343 -6.49 14.58 3.41
CA HIS A 343 -5.65 13.62 4.12
C HIS A 343 -5.34 14.15 5.50
N ALA A 344 -5.23 13.22 6.45
CA ALA A 344 -4.65 13.51 7.73
C ALA A 344 -3.14 13.77 7.58
N PRO A 345 -2.54 14.56 8.49
CA PRO A 345 -1.10 14.79 8.48
C PRO A 345 -0.34 13.48 8.76
N PRO A 346 0.93 13.37 8.32
CA PRO A 346 1.80 12.28 8.70
C PRO A 346 2.00 12.25 10.22
N LEU A 347 2.28 11.06 10.75
CA LEU A 347 2.75 10.95 12.13
C LEU A 347 4.19 11.45 12.20
N GLU A 348 4.41 12.41 13.08
CA GLU A 348 5.72 12.98 13.36
C GLU A 348 6.07 12.72 14.82
N GLU A 349 7.32 12.32 15.06
CA GLU A 349 7.85 12.14 16.41
C GLU A 349 7.98 13.52 17.09
N ASP A 350 7.61 13.61 18.36
CA ASP A 350 7.77 14.83 19.15
C ASP A 350 9.20 14.87 19.73
N PRO A 351 10.05 15.83 19.30
CA PRO A 351 11.45 15.86 19.72
C PRO A 351 11.66 16.06 21.23
N GLU A 352 10.69 16.63 21.95
CA GLU A 352 10.79 16.75 23.40
C GLU A 352 10.44 15.42 24.08
N VAL A 353 9.45 14.69 23.56
CA VAL A 353 9.12 13.34 24.04
C VAL A 353 10.26 12.37 23.76
N GLU A 354 10.88 12.44 22.59
CA GLU A 354 12.08 11.64 22.27
C GLU A 354 13.19 11.86 23.31
N LYS A 355 13.49 13.11 23.64
CA LYS A 355 14.50 13.43 24.65
C LYS A 355 14.13 12.90 26.04
N GLU A 356 12.84 12.94 26.41
CA GLU A 356 12.36 12.36 27.66
C GLU A 356 12.56 10.84 27.69
N VAL A 357 12.26 10.15 26.59
CA VAL A 357 12.45 8.70 26.46
C VAL A 357 13.94 8.35 26.47
N ASP A 358 14.78 9.07 25.72
CA ASP A 358 16.23 8.90 25.70
C ASP A 358 16.84 9.08 27.10
N ALA A 359 16.30 10.01 27.89
CA ALA A 359 16.74 10.20 29.27
C ALA A 359 16.48 8.96 30.14
N LEU A 360 15.45 8.16 29.86
CA LEU A 360 15.18 6.90 30.56
C LEU A 360 16.17 5.78 30.20
N ALA A 361 16.90 5.91 29.09
CA ALA A 361 17.95 4.97 28.65
C ALA A 361 19.32 5.27 29.28
N ALA A 362 19.49 6.43 29.92
CA ALA A 362 20.76 6.86 30.50
C ALA A 362 21.26 5.91 31.60
N PRO A 363 22.58 5.81 31.86
CA PRO A 363 23.13 4.95 32.90
C PRO A 363 22.46 5.13 34.27
N GLY A 364 21.93 4.02 34.82
CA GLY A 364 21.23 4.00 36.11
C GLY A 364 19.73 4.34 36.03
N GLN A 365 19.18 4.55 34.84
CA GLN A 365 17.76 4.78 34.60
C GLN A 365 17.02 3.48 34.25
N PRO A 366 15.67 3.48 34.31
CA PRO A 366 14.88 2.25 34.23
C PRO A 366 15.03 1.46 32.93
N LEU A 367 15.37 2.12 31.82
CA LEU A 367 15.48 1.50 30.51
C LEU A 367 16.94 1.33 30.05
N HIS A 368 17.91 1.58 30.95
CA HIS A 368 19.32 1.47 30.61
C HIS A 368 19.72 0.06 30.15
N GLY A 369 20.22 -0.04 28.92
CA GLY A 369 20.65 -1.31 28.31
C GLY A 369 19.50 -2.15 27.76
N ILE A 370 18.28 -1.60 27.73
CA ILE A 370 17.11 -2.19 27.05
C ILE A 370 16.88 -1.48 25.71
N ILE A 371 16.85 -0.14 25.75
CA ILE A 371 16.85 0.74 24.57
C ILE A 371 18.14 1.57 24.53
#